data_AF-A0AAV5LRZ6-F1
#
_entry.id   AF-A0AAV5LRZ6-F1
#
_cell.length_a   1.000
_cell.length_b   1.000
_cell.length_c   1.000
_cell.angle_alpha   90.00
_cell.angle_beta   90.00
_cell.angle_gamma   90.00
#
_symmetry.space_group_name_H-M   'P 1'
#
loop_
_entity.id
_entity.type
_entity.pdbx_description
1 polymer ?
#
loop_
_entity_poly.entity_id
_entity_poly.type
_entity_poly.pdbx_seq_one_letter_code
_entity_poly.pdbx_strand_id
1 'polypeptide(L)'
;MMQCTPDLSHENCSACLATASDRMRTFCYGNTGCRILQPSCFLRYEIDFFLDNSAKITIVPFSPPSPTPTEGSSPPSPTPTATEGKGNNTSYTTRTIIISVVVAPLLVGVLLLVLWIFLRQRKAKETVETVDEMIEAESLLYDFATIQAATNNFSEENKLGQGGFGIVYKVTKLMKQEEHKLYT
;
A
#
# COMPACT_ATOMS: atom_id res chain seq x y z
N MET A 1 11.08 3.09 7.95
CA MET A 1 12.53 3.40 7.85
C MET A 1 12.81 4.13 6.54
N MET A 2 13.70 5.12 6.58
CA MET A 2 14.11 5.92 5.41
C MET A 2 15.64 6.04 5.43
N GLN A 3 16.30 5.83 4.29
CA GLN A 3 17.76 5.89 4.22
C GLN A 3 18.22 6.43 2.86
N CYS A 4 19.28 7.24 2.84
CA CYS A 4 19.92 7.75 1.63
C CYS A 4 21.34 7.19 1.50
N THR A 5 21.88 7.19 0.28
CA THR A 5 23.31 6.93 0.05
C THR A 5 24.17 8.05 0.66
N PRO A 6 25.36 7.73 1.20
CA PRO A 6 26.19 8.70 1.93
C PRO A 6 26.70 9.86 1.07
N ASP A 7 26.75 9.70 -0.26
CA ASP A 7 27.32 10.68 -1.20
C ASP A 7 26.36 11.84 -1.54
N LEU A 8 25.19 11.91 -0.90
CA LEU A 8 24.12 12.84 -1.27
C LEU A 8 24.06 14.06 -0.34
N SER A 9 23.85 15.23 -0.94
CA SER A 9 23.51 16.45 -0.17
C SER A 9 22.14 16.32 0.50
N HIS A 10 21.90 17.11 1.54
CA HIS A 10 20.64 17.10 2.28
C HIS A 10 19.44 17.39 1.36
N GLU A 11 19.56 18.36 0.46
CA GLU A 11 18.52 18.71 -0.50
C GLU A 11 18.19 17.54 -1.44
N ASN A 12 19.22 16.89 -2.01
CA ASN A 12 19.04 15.77 -2.91
C ASN A 12 18.44 14.54 -2.20
N CYS A 13 18.80 14.30 -0.93
CA CYS A 13 18.21 13.23 -0.13
C CYS A 13 16.73 13.51 0.15
N SER A 14 16.39 14.74 0.52
CA SER A 14 15.00 15.14 0.77
C SER A 14 14.13 15.02 -0.48
N ALA A 15 14.65 15.42 -1.65
CA ALA A 15 13.96 15.29 -2.92
C ALA A 15 13.73 13.82 -3.32
N CYS A 16 14.75 12.97 -3.13
CA CYS A 16 14.64 11.53 -3.38
C CYS A 16 13.57 10.89 -2.49
N LEU A 17 13.61 11.18 -1.18
CA LEU A 17 12.65 10.65 -0.22
C LEU A 17 11.23 11.17 -0.45
N ALA A 18 11.06 12.43 -0.85
CA ALA A 18 9.77 12.98 -1.22
C ALA A 18 9.17 12.24 -2.42
N THR A 19 9.99 12.00 -3.45
CA THR A 19 9.59 11.21 -4.63
C THR A 19 9.26 9.76 -4.25
N ALA A 20 10.07 9.14 -3.39
CA ALA A 20 9.81 7.79 -2.90
C ALA A 20 8.50 7.70 -2.10
N SER A 21 8.18 8.75 -1.33
CA SER A 21 6.95 8.85 -0.55
C SER A 21 5.71 9.02 -1.43
N ASP A 22 5.81 9.82 -2.49
CA ASP A 22 4.72 9.98 -3.46
C ASP A 22 4.41 8.67 -4.21
N ARG A 23 5.49 7.96 -4.62
CA ARG A 23 5.37 6.60 -5.17
C ARG A 23 4.76 5.64 -4.16
N MET A 24 5.11 5.71 -2.88
CA MET A 24 4.52 4.86 -1.86
C MET A 24 2.99 5.05 -1.78
N ARG A 25 2.51 6.29 -1.81
CA ARG A 25 1.07 6.59 -1.79
C ARG A 25 0.33 5.98 -2.97
N THR A 26 0.98 5.92 -4.12
CA THR A 26 0.36 5.40 -5.36
C THR A 26 0.46 3.87 -5.46
N PHE A 27 1.64 3.30 -5.20
CA PHE A 27 1.91 1.89 -5.43
C PHE A 27 1.55 0.97 -4.26
N CYS A 28 1.45 1.53 -3.05
CA CYS A 28 1.28 0.73 -1.83
C CYS A 28 0.01 1.09 -1.05
N TYR A 29 -0.94 1.74 -1.72
CA TYR A 29 -2.24 2.06 -1.15
C TYR A 29 -2.96 0.77 -0.71
N GLY A 30 -3.34 0.70 0.57
CA GLY A 30 -4.05 -0.45 1.15
C GLY A 30 -3.18 -1.63 1.58
N ASN A 31 -1.86 -1.57 1.41
CA ASN A 31 -0.96 -2.66 1.83
C ASN A 31 -0.46 -2.46 3.26
N THR A 32 -0.41 -3.55 4.03
CA THR A 32 0.14 -3.59 5.40
C THR A 32 1.66 -3.38 5.43
N GLY A 33 2.35 -3.43 4.29
CA GLY A 33 3.76 -3.11 4.17
C GLY A 33 4.16 -2.80 2.73
N CYS A 34 5.25 -2.04 2.57
CA CYS A 34 5.74 -1.54 1.30
C CYS A 34 7.24 -1.19 1.35
N ARG A 35 7.96 -1.46 0.26
CA ARG A 35 9.36 -1.07 0.07
C ARG A 35 9.53 -0.39 -1.28
N ILE A 36 10.07 0.82 -1.28
CA ILE A 36 10.43 1.59 -2.47
C ILE A 36 11.95 1.74 -2.51
N LEU A 37 12.56 1.14 -3.53
CA LEU A 37 13.99 1.26 -3.80
C LEU A 37 14.19 2.30 -4.91
N GLN A 38 14.89 3.39 -4.59
CA GLN A 38 15.42 4.33 -5.57
C GLN A 38 16.96 4.22 -5.64
N PRO A 39 17.61 4.75 -6.70
CA PRO A 39 19.06 4.67 -6.84
C PRO A 39 19.84 5.28 -5.67
N SER A 40 19.29 6.31 -5.04
CA SER A 40 19.99 7.09 -3.99
C SER A 40 19.25 7.11 -2.65
N CYS A 41 18.05 6.53 -2.57
CA CYS A 41 17.31 6.43 -1.32
C CYS A 41 16.41 5.20 -1.27
N PHE A 42 16.16 4.75 -0.04
CA PHE A 42 15.38 3.58 0.28
C PHE A 42 14.31 3.96 1.29
N LEU A 43 13.09 3.48 1.06
CA LEU A 43 11.94 3.77 1.90
C LEU A 43 11.16 2.47 2.16
N ARG A 44 11.04 2.07 3.43
CA ARG A 44 10.23 0.92 3.84
C ARG A 44 9.27 1.28 4.95
N TYR A 45 8.05 0.86 4.79
CA TYR A 45 7.01 0.90 5.79
C TYR A 45 6.45 -0.51 5.95
N GLU A 46 6.24 -0.94 7.19
CA GLU A 46 5.69 -2.25 7.51
C GLU A 46 4.90 -2.04 8.80
N ILE A 47 3.61 -2.36 8.74
CA ILE A 47 2.72 -2.35 9.89
C ILE A 47 2.77 -3.75 10.45
N ASP A 48 3.55 -3.94 11.51
CA ASP A 48 3.49 -5.17 12.27
C ASP A 48 2.19 -5.19 13.10
N PHE A 49 1.15 -5.83 12.60
CA PHE A 49 -0.08 -6.05 13.38
C PHE A 49 0.13 -7.27 14.30
N PHE A 50 0.82 -7.05 15.42
CA PHE A 50 0.86 -8.03 16.51
C PHE A 50 -0.48 -7.99 17.28
N LEU A 51 -1.49 -8.67 16.76
CA LEU A 51 -2.56 -9.24 17.58
C LEU A 51 -2.05 -10.56 18.15
N ASP A 52 -1.06 -10.49 19.03
CA ASP A 52 -0.81 -11.58 19.97
C ASP A 52 -0.31 -10.98 21.29
N ASN A 53 -1.08 -11.25 22.34
CA ASN A 53 -0.72 -10.83 23.69
C ASN A 53 0.62 -11.49 24.05
N SER A 54 1.59 -10.66 24.44
CA SER A 54 2.94 -11.05 24.89
C SER A 54 3.98 -11.29 23.78
N ALA A 55 4.54 -10.22 23.21
CA ALA A 55 5.91 -10.26 22.72
C ALA A 55 6.64 -8.93 22.93
N LYS A 56 7.64 -9.00 23.80
CA LYS A 56 8.62 -7.96 24.11
C LYS A 56 9.19 -7.32 22.84
N ILE A 57 9.02 -6.01 22.70
CA ILE A 57 9.67 -5.20 21.66
C ILE A 57 11.18 -5.45 21.75
N THR A 58 11.70 -6.23 20.82
CA THR A 58 13.13 -6.41 20.64
C THR A 58 13.55 -5.46 19.52
N ILE A 59 14.03 -4.29 19.91
CA ILE A 59 14.79 -3.43 19.01
C ILE A 59 16.09 -4.18 18.73
N VAL A 60 16.18 -4.86 17.59
CA VAL A 60 17.44 -5.40 17.08
C VAL A 60 18.28 -4.21 16.60
N PRO A 61 19.44 -3.91 17.22
CA PRO A 61 20.35 -2.91 16.69
C PRO A 61 21.00 -3.48 15.43
N PHE A 62 20.91 -2.76 14.32
CA PHE A 62 21.51 -3.16 13.05
C PHE A 62 23.01 -2.87 13.06
N SER A 63 23.83 -3.89 12.84
CA SER A 63 25.28 -3.77 12.63
C SER A 63 25.58 -3.17 11.24
N PRO A 64 26.60 -2.31 11.09
CA PRO A 64 26.97 -1.73 9.80
C PRO A 64 27.72 -2.74 8.89
N PRO A 65 27.54 -2.73 7.56
CA PRO A 65 28.40 -3.48 6.64
C PRO A 65 29.78 -2.80 6.51
N SER A 66 30.84 -3.60 6.64
CA SER A 66 32.24 -3.19 6.51
C SER A 66 32.60 -2.86 5.04
N PRO A 67 33.45 -1.84 4.77
CA PRO A 67 33.89 -1.50 3.42
C PRO A 67 34.90 -2.53 2.87
N THR A 68 34.70 -2.96 1.63
CA THR A 68 35.72 -3.73 0.87
C THR A 68 36.62 -2.76 0.08
N PRO A 69 37.95 -2.97 0.03
CA PRO A 69 38.88 -1.95 -0.45
C PRO A 69 38.99 -1.90 -1.98
N THR A 70 39.12 -0.67 -2.48
CA THR A 70 39.59 -0.27 -3.81
C THR A 70 41.12 -0.35 -3.89
N GLU A 71 41.68 -0.93 -4.95
CA GLU A 71 43.00 -0.66 -5.57
C GLU A 71 43.21 -1.71 -6.68
N GLY A 72 43.78 -1.52 -7.88
CA GLY A 72 44.34 -0.44 -8.69
C GLY A 72 44.39 -1.01 -10.14
N SER A 73 44.56 -0.29 -11.25
CA SER A 73 45.63 0.66 -11.57
C SER A 73 45.39 1.31 -12.96
N SER A 74 45.49 2.64 -13.00
CA SER A 74 46.19 3.53 -13.95
C SER A 74 46.16 3.40 -15.51
N PRO A 75 46.45 4.50 -16.25
CA PRO A 75 45.90 4.81 -17.59
C PRO A 75 46.93 4.77 -18.74
N PRO A 76 46.52 5.05 -20.00
CA PRO A 76 47.40 5.72 -20.96
C PRO A 76 46.91 7.10 -21.44
N SER A 77 47.91 7.96 -21.67
CA SER A 77 47.95 9.39 -22.05
C SER A 77 47.51 9.70 -23.50
N PRO A 78 47.40 10.99 -23.92
CA PRO A 78 46.58 11.46 -25.06
C PRO A 78 47.33 11.74 -26.37
N THR A 79 46.53 12.08 -27.41
CA THR A 79 46.81 12.86 -28.65
C THR A 79 47.02 12.01 -29.91
N PRO A 80 46.30 12.29 -31.03
CA PRO A 80 46.72 13.34 -31.96
C PRO A 80 45.62 14.30 -32.45
N THR A 81 46.04 15.56 -32.62
CA THR A 81 45.90 16.37 -33.85
C THR A 81 44.52 16.84 -34.31
N ALA A 82 44.39 18.18 -34.32
CA ALA A 82 43.35 18.94 -35.00
C ALA A 82 43.26 18.62 -36.50
N THR A 83 42.04 18.60 -37.03
CA THR A 83 41.77 18.94 -38.43
C THR A 83 40.40 19.59 -38.52
N GLU A 84 40.40 20.85 -38.96
CA GLU A 84 39.21 21.57 -39.40
C GLU A 84 38.49 20.82 -40.53
N GLY A 85 37.16 20.79 -40.46
CA GLY A 85 36.32 20.19 -41.49
C GLY A 85 34.91 20.74 -41.48
N LYS A 86 34.74 21.89 -42.15
CA LYS A 86 33.63 22.24 -43.05
C LYS A 86 32.21 21.81 -42.63
N GLY A 87 31.40 22.81 -42.25
CA GLY A 87 29.97 22.63 -42.00
C GLY A 87 29.19 22.11 -43.21
N ASN A 88 28.28 21.17 -42.95
CA ASN A 88 27.10 20.92 -43.76
C ASN A 88 25.87 20.69 -42.86
N ASN A 89 24.81 21.40 -43.18
CA ASN A 89 23.56 21.51 -42.45
C ASN A 89 22.65 20.32 -42.82
N THR A 90 22.88 19.18 -42.17
CA THR A 90 22.04 17.96 -42.29
C THR A 90 21.68 17.38 -40.91
N SER A 91 21.19 18.21 -39.97
CA SER A 91 21.04 17.83 -38.56
C SER A 91 19.61 17.93 -37.98
N TYR A 92 18.62 18.38 -38.74
CA TYR A 92 17.25 18.53 -38.20
C TYR A 92 16.41 17.27 -38.39
N THR A 93 16.41 16.65 -39.57
CA THR A 93 15.52 15.53 -39.89
C THR A 93 15.81 14.26 -39.09
N THR A 94 17.08 13.90 -38.88
CA THR A 94 17.46 12.67 -38.14
C THR A 94 17.26 12.82 -36.62
N ARG A 95 17.43 14.04 -36.08
CA ARG A 95 17.16 14.33 -34.66
C ARG A 95 15.67 14.33 -34.33
N THR A 96 14.82 14.84 -35.23
CA THR A 96 13.37 14.81 -35.06
C THR A 96 12.81 13.38 -35.12
N ILE A 97 13.36 12.51 -35.97
CA ILE A 97 12.95 11.10 -36.06
C ILE A 97 13.26 10.37 -34.75
N ILE A 98 14.47 10.48 -34.19
CA ILE A 98 14.85 9.78 -32.95
C ILE A 98 14.01 10.25 -31.75
N ILE A 99 13.77 11.56 -31.61
CA ILE A 99 12.94 12.10 -30.53
C ILE A 99 11.48 11.64 -30.69
N SER A 100 10.96 11.59 -31.93
CA SER A 100 9.60 11.10 -32.19
C SER A 100 9.41 9.63 -31.83
N VAL A 101 10.43 8.80 -32.05
CA VAL A 101 10.38 7.35 -31.75
C VAL A 101 10.37 7.07 -30.26
N VAL A 102 10.90 7.96 -29.41
CA VAL A 102 10.89 7.78 -27.95
C VAL A 102 9.70 8.49 -27.31
N VAL A 103 9.36 9.70 -27.76
CA VAL A 103 8.29 10.50 -27.16
C VAL A 103 6.90 9.94 -27.53
N ALA A 104 6.70 9.45 -28.76
CA ALA A 104 5.42 8.88 -29.16
C ALA A 104 5.00 7.64 -28.34
N PRO A 105 5.84 6.60 -28.14
CA PRO A 105 5.45 5.46 -27.31
C PRO A 105 5.33 5.81 -25.83
N LEU A 106 6.08 6.79 -25.32
CA LEU A 106 5.90 7.27 -23.96
C LEU A 106 4.53 7.93 -23.78
N LEU A 107 4.13 8.82 -24.69
CA LEU A 107 2.82 9.47 -24.64
C LEU A 107 1.67 8.46 -24.80
N VAL A 108 1.78 7.53 -25.76
CA VAL A 108 0.78 6.47 -25.97
C VAL A 108 0.72 5.53 -24.76
N GLY A 109 1.88 5.13 -24.22
CA GLY A 109 1.97 4.29 -23.03
C GLY A 109 1.35 4.93 -21.79
N VAL A 110 1.60 6.23 -21.57
CA VAL A 110 0.96 7.00 -20.48
C VAL A 110 -0.55 7.07 -20.70
N LEU A 111 -1.02 7.30 -21.92
CA LEU A 111 -2.45 7.36 -22.22
C LEU A 111 -3.15 6.02 -21.94
N LEU A 112 -2.52 4.89 -22.34
CA LEU A 112 -3.01 3.54 -22.08
C LEU A 112 -3.00 3.21 -20.58
N LEU A 113 -1.97 3.65 -19.85
CA LEU A 113 -1.87 3.45 -18.40
C LEU A 113 -2.97 4.24 -17.65
N VAL A 114 -3.22 5.49 -18.03
CA VAL A 114 -4.31 6.30 -17.47
C VAL A 114 -5.67 5.67 -17.77
N LEU A 115 -5.89 5.22 -19.01
CA LEU A 115 -7.13 4.53 -19.40
C LEU A 115 -7.33 3.24 -18.59
N TRP A 116 -6.27 2.45 -18.39
CA TRP A 116 -6.31 1.23 -17.60
C TRP A 116 -6.60 1.49 -16.12
N ILE A 117 -5.99 2.51 -15.51
CA ILE A 117 -6.29 2.93 -14.14
C ILE A 117 -7.75 3.36 -14.04
N PHE A 118 -8.25 4.15 -15.00
CA PHE A 118 -9.64 4.61 -15.02
C PHE A 118 -10.63 3.44 -15.13
N LEU A 119 -10.33 2.46 -15.98
CA LEU A 119 -11.14 1.24 -16.12
C LEU A 119 -11.09 0.37 -14.86
N ARG A 120 -9.94 0.26 -14.20
CA ARG A 120 -9.79 -0.44 -12.91
C ARG A 120 -10.56 0.25 -11.78
N GLN A 121 -10.53 1.59 -11.74
CA GLN A 121 -11.28 2.39 -10.78
C GLN A 121 -12.80 2.20 -10.98
N ARG A 122 -13.29 2.12 -12.22
CA ARG A 122 -14.70 1.79 -12.49
C ARG A 122 -15.07 0.39 -12.00
N LYS A 123 -14.22 -0.60 -12.23
CA LYS A 123 -14.42 -1.98 -11.75
C LYS A 123 -14.45 -2.05 -10.22
N ALA A 124 -13.55 -1.32 -9.53
CA ALA A 124 -13.50 -1.27 -8.07
C ALA A 124 -14.78 -0.66 -7.46
N LYS A 125 -15.38 0.33 -8.12
CA LYS A 125 -16.64 0.94 -7.66
C LYS A 125 -17.82 -0.04 -7.70
N GLU A 126 -17.95 -0.84 -8.76
CA GLU A 126 -19.02 -1.85 -8.83
C GLU A 126 -18.82 -2.98 -7.83
N THR A 127 -17.57 -3.41 -7.58
CA THR A 127 -17.31 -4.46 -6.58
C THR A 127 -17.64 -3.99 -5.16
N VAL A 128 -17.40 -2.73 -4.82
CA VAL A 128 -17.75 -2.17 -3.49
C VAL A 128 -19.27 -2.11 -3.30
N GLU A 129 -20.01 -1.69 -4.32
CA GLU A 129 -21.49 -1.62 -4.27
C GLU A 129 -22.14 -3.00 -4.14
N THR A 130 -21.62 -4.01 -4.85
CA THR A 130 -22.11 -5.40 -4.73
C THR A 130 -21.71 -6.08 -3.42
N VAL A 131 -20.59 -5.66 -2.81
CA VAL A 131 -20.12 -6.22 -1.52
C VAL A 131 -20.93 -5.67 -0.36
N ASP A 132 -21.38 -4.41 -0.40
CA ASP A 132 -22.29 -3.84 0.60
C ASP A 132 -23.62 -4.62 0.66
N GLU A 133 -24.21 -4.92 -0.50
CA GLU A 133 -25.48 -5.66 -0.62
C GLU A 133 -25.36 -7.12 -0.12
N MET A 134 -24.18 -7.73 -0.29
CA MET A 134 -23.89 -9.07 0.26
C MET A 134 -23.57 -9.05 1.76
N ILE A 135 -22.91 -8.01 2.28
CA ILE A 135 -22.63 -7.84 3.71
C ILE A 135 -23.93 -7.64 4.51
N GLU A 136 -24.91 -6.96 3.94
CA GLU A 136 -26.24 -6.78 4.56
C GLU A 136 -27.02 -8.10 4.66
N ALA A 137 -26.86 -9.00 3.68
CA ALA A 137 -27.49 -10.32 3.68
C ALA A 137 -26.73 -11.37 4.52
N GLU A 138 -25.40 -11.24 4.67
CA GLU A 138 -24.55 -12.23 5.37
C GLU A 138 -24.13 -11.83 6.79
N SER A 139 -24.31 -10.57 7.19
CA SER A 139 -24.06 -10.16 8.57
C SER A 139 -25.22 -10.56 9.47
N LEU A 140 -25.00 -11.60 10.29
CA LEU A 140 -25.78 -11.95 11.48
C LEU A 140 -25.72 -10.85 12.57
N LEU A 141 -25.72 -9.57 12.18
CA LEU A 141 -25.78 -8.42 13.07
C LEU A 141 -27.21 -8.32 13.59
N TYR A 142 -27.43 -8.88 14.78
CA TYR A 142 -28.67 -8.67 15.51
C TYR A 142 -28.78 -7.19 15.91
N ASP A 143 -29.91 -6.57 15.55
CA ASP A 143 -30.20 -5.22 16.00
C ASP A 143 -30.23 -5.16 17.53
N PHE A 144 -29.84 -4.01 18.10
CA PHE A 144 -29.82 -3.83 19.55
C PHE A 144 -31.21 -4.06 20.16
N ALA A 145 -32.30 -3.65 19.49
CA ALA A 145 -33.65 -3.91 19.98
C ALA A 145 -33.97 -5.41 20.00
N THR A 146 -33.41 -6.19 19.07
CA THR A 146 -33.56 -7.65 19.06
C THR A 146 -32.83 -8.29 20.24
N ILE A 147 -31.60 -7.85 20.54
CA ILE A 147 -30.83 -8.33 21.70
C ILE A 147 -31.52 -7.92 23.01
N GLN A 148 -32.02 -6.69 23.08
CA GLN A 148 -32.76 -6.17 24.23
C GLN A 148 -34.05 -6.96 24.46
N ALA A 149 -34.84 -7.22 23.41
CA ALA A 149 -36.04 -8.04 23.51
C ALA A 149 -35.72 -9.48 23.92
N ALA A 150 -34.69 -10.10 23.34
CA ALA A 150 -34.28 -11.47 23.62
C ALA A 150 -33.77 -11.68 25.07
N THR A 151 -33.21 -10.63 25.68
CA THR A 151 -32.68 -10.65 27.06
C THR A 151 -33.68 -10.12 28.10
N ASN A 152 -34.90 -9.79 27.70
CA ASN A 152 -35.89 -9.08 28.54
C ASN A 152 -35.31 -7.77 29.12
N ASN A 153 -34.81 -6.91 28.24
CA ASN A 153 -34.16 -5.64 28.56
C ASN A 153 -33.02 -5.78 29.59
N PHE A 154 -32.19 -6.81 29.42
CA PHE A 154 -31.07 -7.12 30.33
C PHE A 154 -31.50 -7.30 31.79
N SER A 155 -32.66 -7.93 32.02
CA SER A 155 -33.17 -8.24 33.36
C SER A 155 -32.19 -9.08 34.17
N GLU A 156 -32.00 -8.76 35.45
CA GLU A 156 -31.11 -9.50 36.36
C GLU A 156 -31.54 -10.97 36.53
N GLU A 157 -32.83 -11.29 36.32
CA GLU A 157 -33.33 -12.68 36.35
C GLU A 157 -32.73 -13.57 35.25
N ASN A 158 -32.26 -12.94 34.16
CA ASN A 158 -31.61 -13.60 33.04
C ASN A 158 -30.09 -13.55 33.15
N LYS A 159 -29.51 -12.92 34.17
CA LYS A 159 -28.06 -12.84 34.35
C LYS A 159 -27.50 -14.22 34.69
N LEU A 160 -26.61 -14.73 33.83
CA LEU A 160 -25.90 -16.00 34.04
C LEU A 160 -24.67 -15.82 34.92
N GLY A 161 -24.05 -14.64 34.88
CA GLY A 161 -22.87 -14.35 35.69
C GLY A 161 -22.15 -13.07 35.26
N GLN A 162 -21.15 -12.69 36.04
CA GLN A 162 -20.28 -11.55 35.77
C GLN A 162 -18.84 -11.90 36.17
N GLY A 163 -17.88 -11.68 35.26
CA GLY A 163 -16.47 -11.97 35.48
C GLY A 163 -15.57 -11.14 34.56
N GLY A 164 -14.33 -11.60 34.32
CA GLY A 164 -13.37 -10.91 33.44
C GLY A 164 -13.82 -10.77 31.98
N PHE A 165 -14.87 -11.50 31.59
CA PHE A 165 -15.48 -11.44 30.26
C PHE A 165 -16.72 -10.53 30.19
N GLY A 166 -17.04 -9.81 31.28
CA GLY A 166 -18.22 -8.94 31.36
C GLY A 166 -19.45 -9.66 31.94
N ILE A 167 -20.62 -9.07 31.72
CA ILE A 167 -21.91 -9.61 32.17
C ILE A 167 -22.50 -10.49 31.07
N VAL A 168 -22.95 -11.69 31.44
CA VAL A 168 -23.55 -12.63 30.51
C VAL A 168 -25.03 -12.80 30.84
N TYR A 169 -25.91 -12.64 29.86
CA TYR A 169 -27.35 -12.84 29.99
C TYR A 169 -27.80 -14.07 29.21
N LYS A 170 -28.78 -14.78 29.74
CA LYS A 170 -29.51 -15.86 29.09
C LYS A 170 -30.49 -15.25 28.11
N VAL A 171 -30.51 -15.78 26.89
CA VAL A 171 -31.56 -15.47 25.93
C VAL A 171 -32.79 -16.30 26.31
N THR A 172 -33.83 -15.62 26.80
CA THR A 172 -35.17 -16.19 26.93
C THR A 172 -35.80 -16.21 25.55
N LYS A 173 -35.41 -17.25 24.80
CA LYS A 173 -35.95 -17.71 23.53
C LYS A 173 -37.19 -16.96 23.04
N LEU A 174 -37.06 -16.37 21.85
CA LEU A 174 -38.11 -16.17 20.84
C LEU A 174 -38.83 -17.49 20.44
N MET A 175 -38.96 -18.48 21.33
CA MET A 175 -39.68 -19.74 21.06
C MET A 175 -41.19 -19.66 21.24
N LYS A 176 -41.74 -18.46 21.43
CA LYS A 176 -43.20 -18.28 21.30
C LYS A 176 -43.67 -18.02 19.87
N GLN A 177 -42.76 -17.76 18.92
CA GLN A 177 -43.20 -17.42 17.55
C GLN A 177 -43.34 -18.64 16.62
N GLU A 178 -42.83 -19.82 16.98
CA GLU A 178 -43.06 -21.06 16.21
C GLU A 178 -44.11 -21.99 16.82
N GLU A 179 -44.38 -21.95 18.13
CA GLU A 179 -45.47 -22.80 18.69
C GLU A 179 -46.88 -22.31 18.35
N HIS A 180 -47.05 -21.06 17.89
CA HIS A 180 -48.36 -20.51 17.52
C HIS A 180 -48.72 -20.64 16.02
N LYS A 181 -47.88 -21.32 15.21
CA LYS A 181 -48.19 -21.67 13.81
C LYS A 181 -48.49 -23.17 13.60
N LEU A 182 -48.44 -23.99 14.65
CA LEU A 182 -48.78 -25.42 14.57
C LEU A 182 -50.17 -25.77 15.14
N TYR A 183 -50.95 -24.76 15.55
CA TYR A 183 -52.35 -24.91 16.00
C TYR A 183 -53.26 -23.81 15.44
N THR A 184 -53.13 -23.52 14.14
CA THR A 184 -54.16 -22.86 13.33
C THR A 184 -54.13 -23.47 11.94
#